data_AF-A0A6H1ZAC0-F1
#
_entry.id   AF-A0A6H1ZAC0-F1
#
_cell.length_a   1.000
_cell.length_b   1.000
_cell.length_c   1.000
_cell.angle_alpha   90.00
_cell.angle_beta   90.00
_cell.angle_gamma   90.00
#
_symmetry.space_group_name_H-M   'P 1'
#
loop_
_entity.id
_entity.type
_entity.pdbx_description
1 polymer ?
#
loop_
_entity_poly.entity_id
_entity_poly.type
_entity_poly.pdbx_seq_one_letter_code
_entity_poly.pdbx_strand_id
1 'polypeptide(L)'
;MELGNLVFGYSRGEYPVPRTDFYYDQLMRLFQAIDPEYNSSYGMDFENATFSTLRYYWGECECGFEERAAEWGNKNNHAPTCYQTVFRLIRKAWRITHPEPKAKMFDVRCERDDNGVVTALSFKPTESKNADKWSAWYDKEQKFMDLLYDTLCAEFDRKYGCAVHCTCDYHERWAKFLETGDHKPDCLIIRPNFLHKSSGLEIRWYKYIGRDSYSNKKLNHKMFAKVIDDCIASLTPDDGIPF
;
A
#
# COMPACT_ATOMS: atom_id res chain seq x y z
N MET A 1 5.50 7.24 -10.07
CA MET A 1 5.05 6.31 -9.03
C MET A 1 5.76 6.64 -7.74
N GLU A 2 5.02 6.96 -6.69
CA GLU A 2 5.52 7.19 -5.34
C GLU A 2 6.08 5.89 -4.73
N LEU A 3 7.13 6.00 -3.91
CA LEU A 3 7.74 4.85 -3.24
C LEU A 3 6.73 4.04 -2.41
N GLY A 4 5.79 4.72 -1.74
CA GLY A 4 4.74 4.04 -0.96
C GLY A 4 3.86 3.15 -1.83
N ASN A 5 3.51 3.60 -3.04
CA ASN A 5 2.72 2.80 -3.98
C ASN A 5 3.55 1.69 -4.63
N LEU A 6 4.85 1.93 -4.87
CA LEU A 6 5.77 0.91 -5.36
C LEU A 6 5.88 -0.28 -4.39
N VAL A 7 5.92 0.00 -3.09
CA VAL A 7 6.14 -1.03 -2.05
C VAL A 7 4.83 -1.61 -1.53
N PHE A 8 3.78 -0.81 -1.36
CA PHE A 8 2.55 -1.20 -0.66
C PHE A 8 1.27 -0.99 -1.46
N GLY A 9 1.33 -0.25 -2.55
CA GLY A 9 0.13 0.16 -3.26
C GLY A 9 -0.19 -0.73 -4.45
N TYR A 10 -1.48 -0.79 -4.76
CA TYR A 10 -2.04 -1.53 -5.89
C TYR A 10 -2.62 -0.61 -6.96
N SER A 11 -2.31 0.70 -6.92
CA SER A 11 -2.71 1.57 -8.02
C SER A 11 -1.88 1.23 -9.24
N ARG A 12 -2.56 0.65 -10.23
CA ARG A 12 -2.02 0.14 -11.48
C ARG A 12 -2.96 0.51 -12.62
N GLY A 13 -2.39 0.76 -13.78
CA GLY A 13 -3.09 1.11 -15.00
C GLY A 13 -2.11 1.64 -16.03
N GLU A 14 -2.59 1.78 -17.27
CA GLU A 14 -1.76 2.23 -18.38
C GLU A 14 -1.57 3.75 -18.38
N TYR A 15 -2.58 4.50 -17.91
CA TYR A 15 -2.60 5.95 -17.99
C TYR A 15 -2.58 6.58 -16.60
N PRO A 16 -1.59 7.42 -16.25
CA PRO A 16 -1.63 8.16 -15.00
C PRO A 16 -2.80 9.15 -15.02
N VAL A 17 -3.53 9.24 -13.91
CA VAL A 17 -4.57 10.26 -13.70
C VAL A 17 -3.91 11.45 -13.01
N PRO A 18 -3.85 12.63 -13.66
CA PRO A 18 -3.25 13.82 -13.08
C PRO A 18 -3.88 14.19 -11.75
N ARG A 19 -3.04 14.55 -10.76
CA ARG A 19 -3.48 15.11 -9.49
C ARG A 19 -3.87 16.57 -9.66
N THR A 20 -4.97 16.81 -10.36
CA THR A 20 -5.58 18.12 -10.56
C THR A 20 -6.92 18.16 -9.86
N ASP A 21 -7.33 19.35 -9.42
CA ASP A 21 -8.63 19.57 -8.78
C ASP A 21 -9.78 19.02 -9.63
N PHE A 22 -9.71 19.13 -10.97
CA PHE A 22 -10.77 18.61 -11.86
C PHE A 22 -11.16 17.14 -11.60
N TYR A 23 -10.25 16.18 -11.65
CA TYR A 23 -10.60 14.75 -11.45
C TYR A 23 -11.05 14.46 -10.03
N TYR A 24 -10.43 15.13 -9.05
CA TYR A 24 -10.79 15.02 -7.65
C TYR A 24 -12.21 15.56 -7.41
N ASP A 25 -12.50 16.78 -7.85
CA ASP A 25 -13.79 17.46 -7.71
C ASP A 25 -14.91 16.67 -8.38
N GLN A 26 -14.65 16.07 -9.54
CA GLN A 26 -15.62 15.23 -10.23
C GLN A 26 -15.98 13.97 -9.43
N LEU A 27 -14.99 13.30 -8.82
CA LEU A 27 -15.26 12.16 -7.93
C LEU A 27 -15.93 12.59 -6.62
N MET A 28 -15.52 13.72 -6.05
CA MET A 28 -16.18 14.27 -4.86
C MET A 28 -17.63 14.65 -5.13
N ARG A 29 -17.92 15.22 -6.30
CA ARG A 29 -19.29 15.50 -6.76
C ARG A 29 -20.14 14.23 -6.83
N LEU A 30 -19.58 13.13 -7.31
CA LEU A 30 -20.27 11.82 -7.28
C LEU A 30 -20.51 11.35 -5.84
N PHE A 31 -19.48 11.39 -4.98
CA PHE A 31 -19.60 10.92 -3.60
C PHE A 31 -20.60 11.73 -2.79
N GLN A 32 -20.65 13.05 -2.99
CA GLN A 32 -21.64 13.93 -2.37
C GLN A 32 -23.06 13.72 -2.90
N ALA A 33 -23.21 13.23 -4.14
CA ALA A 33 -24.51 12.84 -4.66
C ALA A 33 -25.01 11.52 -4.04
N ILE A 34 -24.10 10.63 -3.64
CA ILE A 34 -24.44 9.39 -2.92
C ILE A 34 -24.72 9.69 -1.44
N ASP A 35 -23.88 10.49 -0.81
CA ASP A 35 -23.98 10.91 0.60
C ASP A 35 -23.61 12.40 0.74
N PRO A 36 -24.60 13.30 0.93
CA PRO A 36 -24.37 14.74 1.05
C PRO A 36 -23.42 15.17 2.18
N GLU A 37 -23.23 14.34 3.20
CA GLU A 37 -22.33 14.62 4.33
C GLU A 37 -20.90 14.13 4.08
N TYR A 38 -20.66 13.44 2.96
CA TYR A 38 -19.36 12.85 2.66
C TYR A 38 -18.25 13.90 2.52
N ASN A 39 -17.19 13.74 3.34
CA ASN A 39 -16.05 14.66 3.41
C ASN A 39 -14.68 13.96 3.43
N SER A 40 -14.61 12.69 3.05
CA SER A 40 -13.39 11.89 3.08
C SER A 40 -12.64 11.88 1.74
N SER A 41 -11.31 11.77 1.79
CA SER A 41 -10.47 11.63 0.58
C SER A 41 -10.12 10.18 0.23
N TYR A 42 -10.58 9.21 1.02
CA TYR A 42 -10.25 7.78 0.83
C TYR A 42 -11.15 7.07 -0.19
N GLY A 43 -12.25 7.70 -0.60
CA GLY A 43 -13.34 7.08 -1.35
C GLY A 43 -14.44 6.52 -0.45
N MET A 44 -15.51 6.02 -1.07
CA MET A 44 -16.62 5.36 -0.40
C MET A 44 -16.98 4.05 -1.09
N ASP A 45 -17.66 3.17 -0.38
CA ASP A 45 -18.18 1.93 -0.94
C ASP A 45 -19.61 2.16 -1.43
N PHE A 46 -19.84 1.92 -2.71
CA PHE A 46 -21.16 2.00 -3.33
C PHE A 46 -21.19 1.11 -4.57
N GLU A 47 -22.32 0.49 -4.87
CA GLU A 47 -22.49 -0.29 -6.09
C GLU A 47 -23.93 -0.30 -6.56
N ASN A 48 -24.14 -0.03 -7.85
CA ASN A 48 -25.43 -0.20 -8.54
C ASN A 48 -25.21 -0.82 -9.94
N ALA A 49 -26.23 -0.82 -10.80
CA ALA A 49 -26.13 -1.37 -12.16
C ALA A 49 -25.16 -0.59 -13.08
N THR A 50 -24.90 0.69 -12.80
CA THR A 50 -24.12 1.59 -13.66
C THR A 50 -22.66 1.68 -13.24
N PHE A 51 -22.37 1.71 -11.94
CA PHE A 51 -21.01 1.88 -11.44
C PHE A 51 -20.80 1.22 -10.08
N SER A 52 -19.53 1.09 -9.71
CA SER A 52 -19.13 0.77 -8.35
C SER A 52 -17.96 1.64 -7.91
N THR A 53 -17.92 1.92 -6.62
CA THR A 53 -16.82 2.62 -5.95
C THR A 53 -16.38 1.80 -4.75
N LEU A 54 -15.10 1.86 -4.46
CA LEU A 54 -14.48 1.18 -3.34
C LEU A 54 -13.48 2.14 -2.71
N ARG A 55 -13.61 2.36 -1.40
CA ARG A 55 -12.60 3.10 -0.63
C ARG A 55 -11.24 2.41 -0.74
N TYR A 56 -10.15 3.12 -0.48
CA TYR A 56 -8.86 2.44 -0.37
C TYR A 56 -8.91 1.39 0.74
N TYR A 57 -8.71 0.11 0.39
CA TYR A 57 -8.81 -1.02 1.31
C TYR A 57 -7.46 -1.26 2.00
N TRP A 58 -7.47 -1.18 3.33
CA TRP A 58 -6.32 -1.42 4.21
C TRP A 58 -6.29 -2.81 4.85
N GLY A 59 -7.31 -3.63 4.58
CA GLY A 59 -7.40 -4.97 5.16
C GLY A 59 -6.48 -5.97 4.48
N GLU A 60 -6.53 -7.20 4.98
CA GLU A 60 -5.78 -8.34 4.46
C GLU A 60 -6.45 -8.90 3.19
N CYS A 61 -5.71 -9.48 2.26
CA CYS A 61 -6.38 -10.19 1.15
C CYS A 61 -7.10 -11.43 1.69
N GLU A 62 -8.42 -11.43 1.53
CA GLU A 62 -9.28 -12.59 1.83
C GLU A 62 -9.25 -13.65 0.70
N CYS A 63 -8.45 -13.40 -0.33
CA CYS A 63 -8.39 -14.16 -1.57
C CYS A 63 -7.40 -15.34 -1.54
N GLY A 64 -6.71 -15.54 -0.41
CA GLY A 64 -5.69 -16.55 -0.23
C GLY A 64 -4.35 -16.23 -0.92
N PHE A 65 -4.21 -15.05 -1.54
CA PHE A 65 -2.98 -14.68 -2.25
C PHE A 65 -1.83 -14.46 -1.28
N GLU A 66 -2.07 -13.84 -0.13
CA GLU A 66 -1.03 -13.58 0.86
C GLU A 66 -0.39 -14.87 1.39
N GLU A 67 -1.19 -15.90 1.65
CA GLU A 67 -0.71 -17.22 2.07
C GLU A 67 0.10 -17.88 0.94
N ARG A 68 -0.41 -17.85 -0.30
CA ARG A 68 0.34 -18.40 -1.45
C ARG A 68 1.65 -17.65 -1.69
N ALA A 69 1.64 -16.34 -1.58
CA ALA A 69 2.80 -15.47 -1.69
C ALA A 69 3.84 -15.76 -0.59
N ALA A 70 3.38 -15.90 0.65
CA ALA A 70 4.22 -16.25 1.79
C ALA A 70 4.83 -17.66 1.62
N GLU A 71 4.02 -18.65 1.23
CA GLU A 71 4.51 -20.00 0.94
C GLU A 71 5.53 -20.01 -0.20
N TRP A 72 5.27 -19.27 -1.27
CA TRP A 72 6.21 -19.13 -2.38
C TRP A 72 7.52 -18.51 -1.91
N GLY A 73 7.46 -17.42 -1.14
CA GLY A 73 8.65 -16.74 -0.59
C GLY A 73 9.50 -17.66 0.28
N ASN A 74 8.85 -18.48 1.11
CA ASN A 74 9.52 -19.47 1.95
C ASN A 74 10.26 -20.56 1.13
N LYS A 75 9.69 -20.95 -0.01
CA LYS A 75 10.26 -21.99 -0.90
C LYS A 75 11.32 -21.43 -1.87
N ASN A 76 11.28 -20.14 -2.17
CA ASN A 76 12.07 -19.53 -3.25
C ASN A 76 13.09 -18.51 -2.74
N ASN A 77 13.96 -18.91 -1.81
CA ASN A 77 14.97 -18.01 -1.25
C ASN A 77 15.85 -17.33 -2.33
N HIS A 78 16.33 -16.12 -2.00
CA HIS A 78 17.41 -15.48 -2.75
C HIS A 78 18.65 -16.38 -2.77
N ALA A 79 19.45 -16.29 -3.83
CA ALA A 79 20.73 -17.00 -3.91
C ALA A 79 21.63 -16.62 -2.72
N PRO A 80 22.53 -17.53 -2.26
CA PRO A 80 23.48 -17.22 -1.19
C PRO A 80 24.36 -15.99 -1.47
N THR A 81 24.65 -15.74 -2.75
CA THR A 81 25.44 -14.61 -3.26
C THR A 81 24.59 -13.38 -3.60
N CYS A 82 23.27 -13.41 -3.38
CA CYS A 82 22.43 -12.24 -3.58
C CYS A 82 22.74 -11.16 -2.54
N TYR A 83 22.73 -9.89 -2.96
CA TYR A 83 22.86 -8.72 -2.10
C TYR A 83 21.99 -8.84 -0.83
N GLN A 84 20.69 -9.17 -0.98
CA GLN A 84 19.77 -9.31 0.17
C GLN A 84 20.22 -10.38 1.16
N THR A 85 20.73 -11.51 0.66
CA THR A 85 21.16 -12.62 1.49
C THR A 85 22.42 -12.23 2.28
N VAL A 86 23.42 -11.69 1.59
CA VAL A 86 24.68 -11.22 2.20
C VAL A 86 24.39 -10.14 3.24
N PHE A 87 23.58 -9.15 2.89
CA PHE A 87 23.14 -8.09 3.80
C PHE A 87 22.47 -8.63 5.07
N ARG A 88 21.50 -9.54 4.93
CA ARG A 88 20.80 -10.15 6.07
C ARG A 88 21.75 -10.95 6.97
N LEU A 89 22.70 -11.69 6.39
CA LEU A 89 23.69 -12.45 7.14
C LEU A 89 24.62 -11.55 7.96
N ILE A 90 25.18 -10.51 7.33
CA ILE A 90 26.09 -9.57 7.99
C ILE A 90 25.35 -8.80 9.10
N ARG A 91 24.13 -8.30 8.83
CA ARG A 91 23.29 -7.64 9.84
C ARG A 91 22.95 -8.56 11.01
N LYS A 92 22.61 -9.83 10.73
CA LYS A 92 22.34 -10.82 11.79
C LYS A 92 23.57 -11.07 12.65
N ALA A 93 24.76 -11.24 12.05
CA ALA A 93 26.01 -11.42 12.78
C ALA A 93 26.35 -10.21 13.67
N TRP A 94 26.11 -8.99 13.17
CA TRP A 94 26.28 -7.78 13.97
C TRP A 94 25.33 -7.74 15.16
N ARG A 95 24.04 -8.06 14.98
CA ARG A 95 23.05 -8.10 16.08
C ARG A 95 23.35 -9.17 17.14
N ILE A 96 23.98 -10.28 16.77
CA ILE A 96 24.44 -11.29 17.73
C ILE A 96 25.57 -10.75 18.61
N THR A 97 26.50 -9.99 18.03
CA THR A 97 27.63 -9.40 18.75
C THR A 97 27.26 -8.08 19.45
N HIS A 98 26.15 -7.46 19.06
CA HIS A 98 25.62 -6.21 19.59
C HIS A 98 24.13 -6.39 19.92
N PRO A 99 23.79 -7.20 20.94
CA PRO A 99 22.39 -7.47 21.28
C PRO A 99 21.65 -6.18 21.63
N GLU A 100 20.42 -6.05 21.15
CA GLU A 100 19.55 -4.91 21.47
C GLU A 100 19.30 -4.86 22.98
N PRO A 101 19.47 -3.69 23.63
CA PRO A 101 19.12 -3.53 25.04
C PRO A 101 17.65 -3.88 25.28
N LYS A 102 17.34 -4.54 26.40
CA LYS A 102 15.95 -4.80 26.85
C LYS A 102 15.25 -3.51 27.31
N ALA A 103 15.15 -2.53 26.44
CA ALA A 103 14.60 -1.22 26.70
C ALA A 103 13.58 -0.91 25.61
N LYS A 104 12.38 -0.49 26.01
CA LYS A 104 11.36 -0.02 25.07
C LYS A 104 11.51 1.48 24.90
N MET A 105 11.66 1.95 23.67
CA MET A 105 11.71 3.39 23.36
C MET A 105 10.40 4.10 23.78
N PHE A 106 9.27 3.40 23.64
CA PHE A 106 7.95 3.89 24.02
C PHE A 106 7.28 2.90 24.95
N ASP A 107 6.62 3.42 25.99
CA ASP A 107 5.63 2.64 26.72
C ASP A 107 4.31 2.83 25.99
N VAL A 108 3.97 1.86 25.15
CA VAL A 108 2.68 1.87 24.47
C VAL A 108 1.68 1.31 25.47
N ARG A 109 0.96 2.21 26.14
CA ARG A 109 -0.19 1.81 26.94
C ARG A 109 -1.31 1.48 25.98
N CYS A 110 -1.65 0.21 25.92
CA CYS A 110 -2.80 -0.27 25.17
C CYS A 110 -3.95 -0.56 26.14
N GLU A 111 -5.15 -0.13 25.81
CA GLU A 111 -6.37 -0.60 26.45
C GLU A 111 -7.13 -1.49 25.47
N ARG A 112 -7.73 -2.56 25.99
CA ARG A 112 -8.55 -3.49 25.23
C ARG A 112 -9.99 -3.25 25.67
N ASP A 113 -10.87 -2.94 24.72
CA ASP A 113 -12.29 -2.80 25.02
C ASP A 113 -12.96 -4.18 25.17
N ASP A 114 -14.25 -4.17 25.52
CA ASP A 114 -15.05 -5.39 25.72
C ASP A 114 -15.18 -6.24 24.44
N ASN A 115 -14.94 -5.66 23.26
CA ASN A 115 -14.95 -6.34 21.97
C ASN A 115 -13.56 -6.88 21.57
N GLY A 116 -12.55 -6.69 22.42
CA GLY A 116 -11.18 -7.13 22.16
C GLY A 116 -10.36 -6.18 21.29
N VAL A 117 -10.88 -5.01 20.95
CA VAL A 117 -10.19 -3.99 20.14
C VAL A 117 -9.13 -3.33 21.01
N VAL A 118 -7.89 -3.33 20.51
CA VAL A 118 -6.74 -2.76 21.23
C VAL A 118 -6.50 -1.33 20.74
N THR A 119 -6.70 -0.35 21.63
CA THR A 119 -6.44 1.07 21.35
C THR A 119 -5.14 1.51 22.03
N ALA A 120 -4.21 2.07 21.26
CA ALA A 120 -3.01 2.70 21.81
C ALA A 120 -3.39 4.07 22.39
N LEU A 121 -3.26 4.23 23.71
CA LEU A 121 -3.69 5.44 24.42
C LEU A 121 -2.64 6.54 24.46
N SER A 122 -1.37 6.17 24.52
CA SER A 122 -0.28 7.15 24.59
C SER A 122 1.04 6.56 24.15
N PHE A 123 1.81 7.34 23.41
CA PHE A 123 3.23 7.13 23.17
C PHE A 123 4.00 8.09 24.09
N LYS A 124 4.17 7.70 25.36
CA LYS A 124 5.11 8.43 26.20
C LYS A 124 6.50 7.85 25.95
N PRO A 125 7.51 8.67 25.59
CA PRO A 125 8.90 8.24 25.70
C PRO A 125 9.07 7.66 27.10
N THR A 126 9.60 6.45 27.20
CA THR A 126 9.86 5.91 28.53
C THR A 126 10.88 6.84 29.20
N GLU A 127 10.60 7.33 30.41
CA GLU A 127 11.64 7.89 31.31
C GLU A 127 12.56 6.76 31.84
N SER A 128 12.73 5.71 31.04
CA SER A 128 13.53 4.54 31.38
C SER A 128 14.99 4.98 31.44
N LYS A 129 15.67 4.62 32.54
CA LYS A 129 17.13 4.71 32.66
C LYS A 129 17.89 3.97 31.54
N ASN A 130 17.20 3.20 30.71
CA ASN A 130 17.76 2.50 29.57
C ASN A 130 17.39 3.14 28.21
N ALA A 131 16.62 4.23 28.16
CA ALA A 131 16.33 4.96 26.93
C ALA A 131 17.63 5.48 26.28
N ASP A 132 18.55 6.03 27.07
CA ASP A 132 19.87 6.46 26.60
C ASP A 132 20.71 5.30 26.05
N LYS A 133 20.65 4.13 26.71
CA LYS A 133 21.35 2.92 26.25
C LYS A 133 20.79 2.41 24.93
N TRP A 134 19.46 2.42 24.78
CA TRP A 134 18.80 2.05 23.54
C TRP A 134 19.13 3.05 22.43
N SER A 135 19.04 4.34 22.70
CA SER A 135 19.39 5.42 21.76
C SER A 135 20.83 5.27 21.27
N ALA A 136 21.79 5.10 22.19
CA ALA A 136 23.19 4.89 21.84
C ALA A 136 23.43 3.57 21.08
N TRP A 137 22.65 2.52 21.35
CA TRP A 137 22.71 1.27 20.58
C TRP A 137 22.11 1.45 19.17
N TYR A 138 20.98 2.14 19.05
CA TYR A 138 20.32 2.45 17.79
C TYR A 138 21.23 3.30 16.90
N ASP A 139 21.88 4.33 17.45
CA ASP A 139 22.86 5.15 16.74
C ASP A 139 24.04 4.32 16.21
N LYS A 140 24.50 3.33 16.99
CA LYS A 140 25.54 2.39 16.54
C LYS A 140 25.03 1.47 15.44
N GLU A 141 23.80 0.97 15.56
CA GLU A 141 23.16 0.17 14.51
C GLU A 141 23.06 1.00 13.23
N GLN A 142 22.52 2.21 13.27
CA GLN A 142 22.39 3.08 12.09
C GLN A 142 23.73 3.33 11.40
N LYS A 143 24.78 3.72 12.15
CA LYS A 143 26.13 3.92 11.58
C LYS A 143 26.69 2.65 10.93
N PHE A 144 26.45 1.50 11.55
CA PHE A 144 26.83 0.22 10.97
C PHE A 144 26.01 -0.09 9.71
N MET A 145 24.70 0.17 9.70
CA MET A 145 23.83 -0.02 8.55
C MET A 145 24.30 0.85 7.38
N ASP A 146 24.61 2.12 7.62
CA ASP A 146 25.12 3.05 6.60
C ASP A 146 26.42 2.54 5.97
N LEU A 147 27.39 2.14 6.79
CA LEU A 147 28.65 1.56 6.30
C LEU A 147 28.42 0.26 5.51
N LEU A 148 27.54 -0.61 6.01
CA LEU A 148 27.20 -1.86 5.33
C LEU A 148 26.54 -1.58 3.97
N TYR A 149 25.69 -0.55 3.89
CA TYR A 149 25.07 -0.13 2.64
C TYR A 149 26.10 0.34 1.64
N ASP A 150 26.98 1.26 2.03
CA ASP A 150 28.02 1.78 1.15
C ASP A 150 28.93 0.65 0.65
N THR A 151 29.31 -0.25 1.54
CA THR A 151 30.17 -1.40 1.21
C THR A 151 29.51 -2.32 0.19
N LEU A 152 28.29 -2.79 0.47
CA LEU A 152 27.61 -3.73 -0.43
C LEU A 152 27.14 -3.06 -1.72
N CYS A 153 26.78 -1.78 -1.70
CA CYS A 153 26.43 -1.05 -2.92
C CYS A 153 27.65 -0.92 -3.84
N ALA A 154 28.84 -0.64 -3.28
CA ALA A 154 30.07 -0.65 -4.05
C ALA A 154 30.41 -2.04 -4.60
N GLU A 155 30.30 -3.09 -3.78
CA GLU A 155 30.61 -4.47 -4.17
C GLU A 155 29.70 -5.01 -5.29
N PHE A 156 28.41 -4.71 -5.22
CA PHE A 156 27.41 -5.21 -6.18
C PHE A 156 27.11 -4.25 -7.33
N ASP A 157 27.87 -3.16 -7.47
CA ASP A 157 27.63 -2.08 -8.45
C ASP A 157 26.16 -1.60 -8.44
N ARG A 158 25.73 -1.15 -7.27
CA ARG A 158 24.37 -0.63 -7.01
C ARG A 158 24.44 0.79 -6.45
N LYS A 159 23.35 1.53 -6.62
CA LYS A 159 23.19 2.90 -6.13
C LYS A 159 21.89 3.02 -5.35
N TYR A 160 21.99 3.47 -4.10
CA TYR A 160 20.90 3.87 -3.18
C TYR A 160 19.79 2.85 -2.92
N GLY A 161 19.51 2.62 -1.63
CA GLY A 161 18.30 1.90 -1.18
C GLY A 161 18.45 0.38 -1.11
N CYS A 162 18.73 -0.13 0.09
CA CYS A 162 18.98 -1.54 0.31
C CYS A 162 17.77 -2.46 0.17
N ALA A 163 16.54 -1.93 0.25
CA ALA A 163 15.33 -2.74 0.27
C ALA A 163 14.93 -3.28 -1.11
N VAL A 164 15.54 -2.74 -2.19
CA VAL A 164 15.15 -3.04 -3.57
C VAL A 164 16.24 -3.73 -4.40
N HIS A 165 17.45 -3.87 -3.85
CA HIS A 165 18.54 -4.50 -4.59
C HIS A 165 18.45 -6.02 -4.49
N CYS A 166 18.03 -6.66 -5.57
CA CYS A 166 18.28 -8.08 -5.81
C CYS A 166 19.34 -8.22 -6.91
N THR A 167 20.28 -9.14 -6.71
CA THR A 167 21.35 -9.45 -7.67
C THR A 167 21.29 -10.89 -8.14
N CYS A 168 20.18 -11.58 -7.84
CA CYS A 168 19.85 -12.90 -8.37
C CYS A 168 18.50 -12.86 -9.11
N ASP A 169 18.10 -14.02 -9.63
CA ASP A 169 16.88 -14.25 -10.42
C ASP A 169 15.55 -14.18 -9.63
N TYR A 170 15.59 -13.76 -8.36
CA TYR A 170 14.41 -13.83 -7.47
C TYR A 170 13.26 -12.98 -8.00
N HIS A 171 13.54 -11.79 -8.54
CA HIS A 171 12.50 -10.90 -9.06
C HIS A 171 11.86 -11.45 -10.34
N GLU A 172 12.65 -12.09 -11.21
CA GLU A 172 12.16 -12.76 -12.40
C GLU A 172 11.28 -13.96 -12.03
N ARG A 173 11.69 -14.76 -11.04
CA ARG A 173 10.85 -15.86 -10.54
C ARG A 173 9.58 -15.34 -9.86
N TRP A 174 9.68 -14.25 -9.11
CA TRP A 174 8.53 -13.60 -8.47
C TRP A 174 7.53 -13.06 -9.49
N ALA A 175 8.01 -12.37 -10.53
CA ALA A 175 7.17 -11.89 -11.62
C ALA A 175 6.40 -13.04 -12.30
N LYS A 176 7.07 -14.17 -12.58
CA LYS A 176 6.41 -15.37 -13.13
C LYS A 176 5.38 -15.99 -12.19
N PHE A 177 5.59 -15.91 -10.88
CA PHE A 177 4.59 -16.33 -9.89
C PHE A 177 3.36 -15.43 -9.96
N LEU A 178 3.54 -14.11 -10.06
CA LEU A 178 2.43 -13.16 -10.19
C LEU A 178 1.64 -13.38 -11.50
N GLU A 179 2.30 -13.74 -12.59
CA GLU A 179 1.65 -14.08 -13.87
C GLU A 179 0.73 -15.31 -13.78
N THR A 180 0.99 -16.23 -12.86
CA THR A 180 0.30 -17.54 -12.77
C THR A 180 -0.58 -17.69 -11.53
N GLY A 181 -0.49 -16.77 -10.57
CA GLY A 181 -1.07 -16.90 -9.24
C GLY A 181 -1.67 -15.62 -8.68
N ASP A 182 -2.20 -14.75 -9.55
CA ASP A 182 -2.73 -13.43 -9.17
C ASP A 182 -3.90 -13.52 -8.17
N HIS A 183 -4.26 -12.36 -7.61
CA HIS A 183 -5.46 -12.19 -6.82
C HIS A 183 -6.70 -12.65 -7.62
N LYS A 184 -7.71 -13.16 -6.90
CA LYS A 184 -9.01 -13.40 -7.53
C LYS A 184 -9.60 -12.07 -8.03
N PRO A 185 -10.36 -12.06 -9.15
CA PRO A 185 -10.92 -10.82 -9.70
C PRO A 185 -11.79 -10.00 -8.74
N ASP A 186 -12.38 -10.66 -7.74
CA ASP A 186 -13.22 -10.06 -6.70
C ASP A 186 -12.44 -9.61 -5.45
N CYS A 187 -11.12 -9.81 -5.40
CA CYS A 187 -10.31 -9.40 -4.27
C CYS A 187 -10.32 -7.87 -4.11
N LEU A 188 -10.70 -7.41 -2.92
CA LEU A 188 -10.80 -5.99 -2.58
C LEU A 188 -9.48 -5.21 -2.76
N ILE A 189 -8.35 -5.91 -2.73
CA ILE A 189 -7.02 -5.32 -2.95
C ILE A 189 -6.83 -4.85 -4.41
N ILE A 190 -7.27 -5.65 -5.39
CA ILE A 190 -7.05 -5.36 -6.81
C ILE A 190 -8.28 -4.75 -7.50
N ARG A 191 -9.43 -4.79 -6.83
CA ARG A 191 -10.68 -4.20 -7.32
C ARG A 191 -10.47 -2.70 -7.55
N PRO A 192 -10.94 -2.15 -8.68
CA PRO A 192 -10.83 -0.72 -8.93
C PRO A 192 -11.56 0.09 -7.87
N ASN A 193 -10.97 1.23 -7.51
CA ASN A 193 -11.61 2.16 -6.57
C ASN A 193 -12.80 2.89 -7.20
N PHE A 194 -12.80 3.02 -8.53
CA PHE A 194 -13.94 3.48 -9.32
C PHE A 194 -14.04 2.62 -10.59
N LEU A 195 -15.21 2.06 -10.84
CA LEU A 195 -15.55 1.32 -12.06
C LEU A 195 -16.86 1.85 -12.63
N HIS A 196 -16.79 2.40 -13.84
CA HIS A 196 -17.99 2.70 -14.62
C HIS A 196 -18.28 1.53 -15.57
N LYS A 197 -19.34 0.76 -15.28
CA LYS A 197 -19.61 -0.56 -15.87
C LYS A 197 -19.88 -0.48 -17.38
N SER A 198 -20.68 0.49 -17.83
CA SER A 198 -21.05 0.62 -19.25
C SER A 198 -19.85 0.96 -20.13
N SER A 199 -18.98 1.87 -19.67
CA SER A 199 -17.78 2.26 -20.41
C SER A 199 -16.59 1.33 -20.15
N GLY A 200 -16.61 0.51 -19.10
CA GLY A 200 -15.45 -0.24 -18.61
C GLY A 200 -14.29 0.65 -18.15
N LEU A 201 -14.55 1.89 -17.74
CA LEU A 201 -13.52 2.77 -17.20
C LEU A 201 -13.23 2.38 -15.75
N GLU A 202 -11.96 2.11 -15.47
CA GLU A 202 -11.43 1.83 -14.14
C GLU A 202 -10.49 2.94 -13.69
N ILE A 203 -10.57 3.32 -12.43
CA ILE A 203 -9.56 4.14 -11.76
C ILE A 203 -9.15 3.46 -10.46
N ARG A 204 -7.84 3.38 -10.23
CA ARG A 204 -7.22 2.91 -8.98
C ARG A 204 -6.39 4.06 -8.40
N TRP A 205 -6.43 4.27 -7.09
CA TRP A 205 -5.63 5.27 -6.40
C TRP A 205 -4.92 4.71 -5.18
N TYR A 206 -3.78 5.28 -4.83
CA TYR A 206 -3.03 4.89 -3.64
C TYR A 206 -3.46 5.75 -2.46
N LYS A 207 -4.10 5.14 -1.46
CA LYS A 207 -4.55 5.75 -0.21
C LYS A 207 -5.67 6.79 -0.34
N TYR A 208 -5.52 7.78 -1.21
CA TYR A 208 -6.49 8.87 -1.40
C TYR A 208 -6.73 9.15 -2.88
N ILE A 209 -7.90 9.70 -3.21
CA ILE A 209 -8.26 10.11 -4.57
C ILE A 209 -7.18 11.03 -5.15
N GLY A 210 -6.71 10.72 -6.37
CA GLY A 210 -5.71 11.51 -7.10
C GLY A 210 -4.27 11.28 -6.64
N ARG A 211 -4.02 10.58 -5.53
CA ARG A 211 -2.66 10.20 -5.13
C ARG A 211 -2.22 8.97 -5.92
N ASP A 212 -1.21 9.17 -6.76
CA ASP A 212 -0.58 8.13 -7.57
C ASP A 212 -1.61 7.28 -8.32
N SER A 213 -2.61 7.94 -8.89
CA SER A 213 -3.79 7.31 -9.49
C SER A 213 -3.55 6.91 -10.93
N TYR A 214 -4.14 5.79 -11.35
CA TYR A 214 -4.04 5.27 -12.71
C TYR A 214 -5.40 4.81 -13.21
N SER A 215 -5.61 4.97 -14.52
CA SER A 215 -6.77 4.45 -15.23
C SER A 215 -6.37 3.43 -16.28
N ASN A 216 -7.31 2.54 -16.61
CA ASN A 216 -7.16 1.61 -17.75
C ASN A 216 -7.42 2.28 -19.11
N LYS A 217 -7.86 3.54 -19.13
CA LYS A 217 -8.17 4.32 -20.35
C LYS A 217 -7.64 5.74 -20.24
N LYS A 218 -7.15 6.29 -21.35
CA LYS A 218 -6.70 7.69 -21.41
C LYS A 218 -7.86 8.63 -21.10
N LEU A 219 -7.73 9.41 -20.05
CA LEU A 219 -8.76 10.36 -19.64
C LEU A 219 -8.61 11.71 -20.35
N ASN A 220 -9.74 12.33 -20.66
CA ASN A 220 -9.84 13.77 -20.89
C ASN A 220 -11.02 14.31 -20.06
N HIS A 221 -11.01 15.61 -19.80
CA HIS A 221 -11.97 16.22 -18.88
C HIS A 221 -13.42 15.99 -19.30
N LYS A 222 -13.74 16.18 -20.59
CA LYS A 222 -15.11 16.03 -21.12
C LYS A 222 -15.63 14.60 -20.99
N MET A 223 -14.81 13.61 -21.31
CA MET A 223 -15.17 12.20 -21.18
C MET A 223 -15.40 11.82 -19.73
N PHE A 224 -14.51 12.25 -18.83
CA PHE A 224 -14.63 11.91 -17.41
C PHE A 224 -15.85 12.57 -16.77
N ALA A 225 -16.10 13.85 -17.06
CA ALA A 225 -17.33 14.54 -16.61
C ALA A 225 -18.59 13.79 -17.06
N LYS A 226 -18.66 13.37 -18.33
CA LYS A 226 -19.79 12.59 -18.85
C LYS A 226 -19.99 11.28 -18.11
N VAL A 227 -18.91 10.55 -17.80
CA VAL A 227 -18.98 9.31 -17.01
C VAL A 227 -19.55 9.59 -15.61
N ILE A 228 -19.10 10.66 -14.97
CA ILE A 228 -19.58 11.04 -13.65
C ILE A 228 -21.04 11.50 -13.69
N ASP A 229 -21.44 12.26 -14.70
CA ASP A 229 -22.85 12.66 -14.91
C ASP A 229 -23.76 11.43 -15.06
N ASP A 230 -23.33 10.42 -15.83
CA ASP A 230 -24.03 9.14 -16.01
C ASP A 230 -24.17 8.38 -14.67
N CYS A 231 -23.11 8.35 -13.87
CA CYS A 231 -23.14 7.75 -12.53
C CYS A 231 -24.14 8.49 -11.61
N ILE A 232 -24.12 9.83 -11.59
CA ILE A 232 -25.05 10.64 -10.77
C ILE A 232 -26.50 10.43 -11.22
N ALA A 233 -26.77 10.42 -12.54
CA ALA A 233 -28.10 10.17 -13.07
C ALA A 233 -28.63 8.78 -12.68
N SER A 234 -27.76 7.78 -12.53
CA SER A 234 -28.14 6.44 -12.07
C SER A 234 -28.54 6.34 -10.59
N LEU A 235 -28.38 7.42 -9.80
CA LEU A 235 -28.80 7.47 -8.40
C LEU A 235 -30.28 7.85 -8.24
N THR A 236 -30.89 8.47 -9.26
CA THR A 236 -32.31 8.81 -9.21
C THR A 236 -33.15 7.58 -9.56
N PRO A 237 -34.10 7.15 -8.72
CA PRO A 237 -35.02 6.06 -9.05
C PRO A 237 -35.82 6.42 -10.30
N ASP A 238 -35.94 5.49 -11.25
CA ASP A 238 -36.74 5.71 -12.47
C ASP A 238 -38.23 5.97 -12.16
N ASP A 239 -38.74 5.60 -10.97
CA ASP A 239 -40.19 5.67 -10.66
C ASP A 239 -40.52 6.13 -9.21
N GLY A 240 -39.67 6.94 -8.57
CA GLY A 240 -40.03 7.60 -7.30
C GLY A 240 -40.08 6.72 -6.04
N ILE A 241 -39.44 5.54 -6.06
CA ILE A 241 -39.22 4.73 -4.85
C ILE A 241 -37.83 5.07 -4.29
N PRO A 242 -37.71 5.70 -3.12
CA PRO A 242 -36.41 5.99 -2.51
C PRO A 242 -35.72 4.67 -2.10
N PHE A 243 -34.37 4.67 -2.18
CA PHE A 243 -33.52 3.65 -1.59
C PHE A 243 -33.63 3.59 -0.06
#